data_AF-A0A0F9F0L3-F1
#
_entry.id   AF-A0A0F9F0L3-F1
#
_cell.length_a   1.000
_cell.length_b   1.000
_cell.length_c   1.000
_cell.angle_alpha   90.00
_cell.angle_beta   90.00
_cell.angle_gamma   90.00
#
_symmetry.space_group_name_H-M   'P 1'
#
loop_
_entity.id
_entity.type
_entity.pdbx_description
1 polymer ?
#
loop_
_entity_poly.entity_id
_entity_poly.type
_entity_poly.pdbx_seq_one_letter_code
_entity_poly.pdbx_strand_id
1 'polypeptide(L)'
;VLKDATMKSSPGAWAEMVVHLYNAFDADLVIAEVNNGGDLVEHTIRTVPGGVNVPIKQLRANRGKYTRAEPVSSEYEHGRVHHVGYLKALEDQMCSWAPGNTSPDRIDALVWGITHLSLRSRSRVAV
;
A
#
# COMPACT_ATOMS: atom_id res chain seq x y z
N VAL A 1 7.88 1.62 7.10
CA VAL A 1 6.70 2.45 6.81
C VAL A 1 7.05 3.88 7.11
N LEU A 2 7.10 4.72 6.08
CA LEU A 2 7.55 6.11 6.20
C LEU A 2 6.41 7.08 6.53
N LYS A 3 5.21 6.81 6.01
CA LYS A 3 4.04 7.67 6.20
C LYS A 3 2.75 6.92 5.98
N ASP A 4 1.75 7.27 6.76
CA ASP A 4 0.34 7.00 6.49
C ASP A 4 -0.33 8.31 6.07
N ALA A 5 -0.71 8.40 4.79
CA ALA A 5 -1.34 9.57 4.19
C ALA A 5 -2.82 9.34 3.86
N THR A 6 -3.48 8.41 4.56
CA THR A 6 -4.90 8.12 4.34
C THR A 6 -5.75 9.36 4.57
N MET A 7 -6.64 9.66 3.62
CA MET A 7 -7.50 10.85 3.65
C MET A 7 -8.88 10.57 3.05
N LYS A 8 -9.88 11.31 3.52
CA LYS A 8 -11.20 11.39 2.89
C LYS A 8 -11.22 12.62 1.98
N SER A 9 -11.26 12.42 0.67
CA SER A 9 -11.17 13.52 -0.29
C SER A 9 -11.78 13.14 -1.65
N SER A 10 -11.80 14.09 -2.59
CA SER A 10 -12.21 13.82 -3.97
C SER A 10 -11.16 12.96 -4.71
N PRO A 11 -11.54 12.29 -5.82
CA PRO A 11 -10.61 11.51 -6.63
C PRO A 11 -9.33 12.24 -7.02
N GLY A 12 -9.45 13.48 -7.52
CA GLY A 12 -8.29 14.29 -7.89
C GLY A 12 -7.39 14.63 -6.70
N ALA A 13 -7.97 14.97 -5.55
CA ALA A 13 -7.20 15.39 -4.38
C ALA A 13 -6.32 14.26 -3.80
N TRP A 14 -6.84 13.04 -3.68
CA TRP A 14 -5.98 11.93 -3.23
C TRP A 14 -4.99 11.50 -4.32
N ALA A 15 -5.33 11.63 -5.61
CA ALA A 15 -4.41 11.30 -6.69
C ALA A 15 -3.22 12.27 -6.74
N GLU A 16 -3.46 13.57 -6.54
CA GLU A 16 -2.39 14.56 -6.36
C GLU A 16 -1.51 14.24 -5.16
N MET A 17 -2.10 13.80 -4.04
CA MET A 17 -1.34 13.35 -2.87
C MET A 17 -0.46 12.13 -3.19
N VAL A 18 -0.96 11.17 -3.97
CA VAL A 18 -0.16 10.02 -4.41
C VAL A 18 1.04 10.46 -5.23
N VAL A 19 0.86 11.35 -6.22
CA VAL A 19 1.97 11.88 -7.04
C VAL A 19 2.94 12.69 -6.19
N HIS A 20 2.44 13.51 -5.26
CA HIS A 20 3.27 14.27 -4.35
C HIS A 20 4.16 13.36 -3.49
N LEU A 21 3.60 12.31 -2.89
CA LEU A 21 4.35 11.37 -2.05
C LEU A 21 5.31 10.49 -2.86
N TYR A 22 4.91 10.10 -4.08
CA TYR A 22 5.78 9.39 -5.02
C TYR A 22 7.07 10.17 -5.26
N ASN A 23 6.94 11.48 -5.57
CA ASN A 23 8.10 12.35 -5.79
C ASN A 23 8.85 12.66 -4.48
N ALA A 24 8.14 12.94 -3.39
CA ALA A 24 8.74 13.34 -2.12
C ALA A 24 9.58 12.22 -1.47
N PHE A 25 9.20 10.97 -1.71
CA PHE A 25 9.94 9.79 -1.22
C PHE A 25 10.84 9.15 -2.28
N ASP A 26 10.96 9.74 -3.47
CA ASP A 26 11.69 9.16 -4.60
C ASP A 26 11.31 7.68 -4.83
N ALA A 27 10.01 7.42 -4.87
CA ALA A 27 9.49 6.06 -4.92
C ALA A 27 9.69 5.42 -6.30
N ASP A 28 9.91 4.10 -6.33
CA ASP A 28 10.04 3.36 -7.59
C ASP A 28 8.69 3.11 -8.28
N LEU A 29 7.62 2.90 -7.50
CA LEU A 29 6.38 2.30 -7.98
C LEU A 29 5.21 2.59 -7.04
N VAL A 30 4.03 2.85 -7.61
CA VAL A 30 2.75 2.87 -6.89
C VAL A 30 2.04 1.52 -7.05
N ILE A 31 1.62 0.93 -5.93
CA ILE A 31 0.80 -0.28 -5.92
C ILE A 31 -0.66 0.11 -5.76
N ALA A 32 -1.50 -0.29 -6.71
CA ALA A 32 -2.93 0.00 -6.73
C ALA A 32 -3.74 -1.29 -6.67
N GLU A 33 -4.55 -1.48 -5.62
CA GLU A 33 -5.53 -2.56 -5.62
C GLU A 33 -6.72 -2.18 -6.51
N VAL A 34 -7.05 -3.07 -7.45
CA VAL A 34 -8.19 -2.91 -8.36
C VAL A 34 -9.30 -3.89 -7.99
N ASN A 35 -10.43 -3.33 -7.56
CA ASN A 35 -11.67 -4.05 -7.35
C ASN A 35 -12.45 -4.16 -8.67
N ASN A 36 -13.39 -5.10 -8.76
CA ASN A 36 -14.13 -5.42 -9.99
C ASN A 36 -14.70 -4.17 -10.67
N GLY A 37 -14.25 -3.86 -11.89
CA GLY A 37 -14.95 -2.95 -12.80
C GLY A 37 -14.22 -1.74 -13.35
N GLY A 38 -12.93 -1.51 -13.09
CA GLY A 38 -12.19 -0.51 -13.88
C GLY A 38 -10.85 -0.06 -13.31
N ASP A 39 -10.03 0.51 -14.20
CA ASP A 39 -8.73 1.12 -13.91
C ASP A 39 -8.88 2.49 -13.23
N LEU A 40 -9.91 2.68 -12.38
CA LEU A 40 -10.24 3.99 -11.81
C LEU A 40 -9.03 4.60 -11.09
N VAL A 41 -8.32 3.81 -10.29
CA VAL A 41 -7.16 4.29 -9.54
C VAL A 41 -6.07 4.79 -10.48
N GLU A 42 -5.70 3.98 -11.47
CA GLU A 42 -4.67 4.36 -12.43
C GLU A 42 -5.13 5.56 -13.26
N HIS A 43 -6.34 5.52 -13.83
CA HIS A 43 -6.89 6.62 -14.59
C HIS A 43 -6.89 7.94 -13.80
N THR A 44 -7.37 7.94 -12.56
CA THR A 44 -7.37 9.15 -11.73
C THR A 44 -5.96 9.67 -11.48
N ILE A 45 -4.98 8.80 -11.19
CA ILE A 45 -3.58 9.22 -11.04
C ILE A 45 -3.05 9.79 -12.36
N ARG A 46 -3.32 9.16 -13.50
CA ARG A 46 -2.85 9.64 -14.82
C ARG A 46 -3.39 11.02 -15.18
N THR A 47 -4.58 11.39 -14.67
CA THR A 47 -5.22 12.68 -14.99
C THR A 47 -4.70 13.88 -14.21
N VAL A 48 -3.98 13.68 -13.10
CA VAL A 48 -3.46 14.79 -12.29
C VAL A 48 -2.05 15.21 -12.74
N PRO A 49 -1.62 16.47 -12.46
CA PRO A 49 -0.29 16.95 -12.86
C PRO A 49 0.84 16.03 -12.37
N GLY A 50 1.73 15.64 -13.29
CA GLY A 50 2.87 14.74 -13.02
C GLY A 50 2.51 13.26 -12.94
N GLY A 51 1.22 12.90 -12.87
CA GLY A 51 0.78 11.51 -12.74
C GLY A 51 1.05 10.62 -13.94
N VAL A 52 1.18 11.20 -15.15
CA VAL A 52 1.55 10.46 -16.36
C VAL A 52 2.90 9.73 -16.23
N ASN A 53 3.83 10.27 -15.43
CA ASN A 53 5.17 9.71 -15.24
C ASN A 53 5.26 8.68 -14.11
N VAL A 54 4.20 8.48 -13.33
CA VAL A 54 4.22 7.59 -12.17
C VAL A 54 4.09 6.13 -12.64
N PRO A 55 5.04 5.24 -12.36
CA PRO A 55 4.87 3.81 -12.59
C PRO A 55 3.80 3.27 -11.63
N ILE A 56 2.79 2.58 -12.17
CA ILE A 56 1.68 2.02 -11.39
C ILE A 56 1.60 0.53 -11.69
N LYS A 57 1.55 -0.29 -10.64
CA LYS A 57 1.28 -1.72 -10.72
C LYS A 57 -0.06 -2.01 -10.08
N GLN A 58 -0.99 -2.48 -10.90
CA GLN A 58 -2.29 -2.91 -10.44
C GLN A 58 -2.23 -4.33 -9.87
N LEU A 59 -2.93 -4.56 -8.76
CA LEU A 59 -3.05 -5.85 -8.10
C LEU A 59 -4.51 -6.21 -7.89
N ARG A 60 -4.83 -7.50 -8.06
CA ARG A 60 -6.15 -8.06 -7.74
C ARG A 60 -6.00 -8.99 -6.54
N ALA A 61 -6.86 -8.81 -5.53
CA ALA A 61 -6.92 -9.72 -4.40
C ALA A 61 -7.56 -11.05 -4.85
N ASN A 62 -6.76 -12.10 -4.95
CA ASN A 62 -7.25 -13.46 -5.26
C ASN A 62 -7.42 -14.33 -4.02
N ARG A 63 -7.04 -13.83 -2.84
CA ARG A 63 -7.08 -14.55 -1.57
C ARG A 63 -7.74 -13.68 -0.51
N GLY A 64 -8.32 -14.34 0.49
CA GLY A 64 -8.91 -13.66 1.65
C GLY A 64 -7.91 -12.77 2.38
N LYS A 65 -8.42 -11.72 3.00
CA LYS A 65 -7.67 -10.67 3.72
C LYS A 65 -6.68 -11.26 4.74
N TYR A 66 -7.12 -12.21 5.56
CA TYR A 66 -6.27 -12.87 6.55
C TYR A 66 -5.06 -13.59 5.91
N THR A 67 -5.30 -14.40 4.88
CA THR A 67 -4.24 -15.15 4.17
C THR A 67 -3.22 -14.24 3.49
N ARG A 68 -3.60 -13.00 3.15
CA ARG A 68 -2.66 -12.00 2.61
C ARG A 68 -1.83 -11.34 3.70
N ALA A 69 -2.38 -11.17 4.90
CA ALA A 69 -1.72 -10.50 6.02
C ALA A 69 -0.73 -11.41 6.77
N GLU A 70 -0.97 -12.71 6.82
CA GLU A 70 -0.12 -13.69 7.52
C GLU A 70 1.37 -13.64 7.11
N PRO A 71 1.75 -13.59 5.81
CA PRO A 71 3.16 -13.45 5.45
C PRO A 71 3.77 -12.14 5.96
N VAL A 72 2.98 -11.07 6.00
CA VAL A 72 3.43 -9.75 6.45
C VAL A 72 3.63 -9.73 7.96
N SER A 73 2.77 -10.39 8.76
CA SER A 73 2.98 -10.49 10.21
C SER A 73 4.29 -11.22 10.53
N SER A 74 4.66 -12.24 9.75
CA SER A 74 5.96 -12.89 9.88
C SER A 74 7.14 -11.93 9.63
N GLU A 75 7.03 -11.01 8.65
CA GLU A 75 8.06 -9.99 8.43
C GLU A 75 8.23 -9.05 9.65
N TYR A 76 7.13 -8.72 10.35
CA TYR A 76 7.19 -7.97 11.61
C TYR A 76 7.83 -8.77 12.74
N GLU A 77 7.46 -10.04 12.92
CA GLU A 77 8.01 -10.92 13.97
C GLU A 77 9.52 -11.08 13.85
N HIS A 78 10.03 -11.15 12.62
CA HIS A 78 11.47 -11.22 12.35
C HIS A 78 12.17 -9.84 12.39
N GLY A 79 11.46 -8.77 12.74
CA GLY A 79 12.01 -7.42 12.83
C GLY A 79 12.44 -6.84 11.47
N ARG A 80 11.86 -7.30 10.35
CA ARG A 80 12.20 -6.80 9.00
C ARG A 80 11.36 -5.60 8.56
N VAL A 81 10.34 -5.24 9.34
CA VAL A 81 9.48 -4.07 9.07
C VAL A 81 9.56 -3.10 10.25
N HIS A 82 9.85 -1.84 9.94
CA HIS A 82 9.93 -0.75 10.92
C HIS A 82 9.01 0.40 10.52
N HIS A 83 8.35 1.03 11.48
CA HIS A 83 7.60 2.28 11.28
C HIS A 83 8.50 3.45 11.68
N VAL A 84 8.53 4.49 10.85
CA VAL A 84 9.32 5.70 11.11
C VAL A 84 8.40 6.77 11.70
N GLY A 85 8.63 7.09 12.97
CA GLY A 85 7.76 7.98 13.73
C GLY A 85 6.51 7.27 14.27
N TYR A 86 5.52 8.06 14.70
CA TYR A 86 4.27 7.56 15.27
C TYR A 86 3.16 7.57 14.23
N LEU A 87 2.72 6.39 13.77
CA LEU A 87 1.68 6.24 12.76
C LEU A 87 0.35 5.82 13.41
N LYS A 88 -0.11 6.62 14.38
CA LYS A 88 -1.21 6.30 15.30
C LYS A 88 -2.39 5.57 14.65
N ALA A 89 -2.99 6.16 13.62
CA ALA A 89 -4.22 5.62 13.05
C ALA A 89 -3.99 4.26 12.35
N LEU A 90 -2.82 4.05 11.75
CA LEU A 90 -2.41 2.76 11.19
C LEU A 90 -2.15 1.75 12.31
N GLU A 91 -1.37 2.14 13.31
CA GLU A 91 -0.98 1.28 14.43
C GLU A 91 -2.21 0.86 15.26
N ASP A 92 -3.13 1.80 15.55
CA ASP A 92 -4.41 1.52 16.21
C ASP A 92 -5.22 0.47 15.40
N GLN A 93 -5.25 0.60 14.07
CA GLN A 93 -5.91 -0.40 13.22
C GLN A 93 -5.20 -1.76 13.31
N MET A 94 -3.87 -1.79 13.25
CA MET A 94 -3.09 -3.02 13.38
C MET A 94 -3.34 -3.73 14.73
N CYS A 95 -3.49 -2.98 15.82
CA CYS A 95 -3.76 -3.55 17.14
C CYS A 95 -5.22 -3.96 17.36
N SER A 96 -6.17 -3.36 16.64
CA SER A 96 -7.61 -3.61 16.81
C SER A 96 -8.18 -4.62 15.81
N TRP A 97 -7.47 -4.90 14.74
CA TRP A 97 -7.93 -5.84 13.73
C TRP A 97 -7.74 -7.29 14.17
N ALA A 98 -8.78 -8.11 14.02
CA ALA A 98 -8.77 -9.54 14.27
C ALA A 98 -9.31 -10.29 13.04
N PRO A 99 -8.91 -11.57 12.85
CA PRO A 99 -9.45 -12.40 11.79
C PRO A 99 -10.97 -12.48 11.88
N GLY A 100 -11.68 -12.21 10.77
CA GLY A 100 -13.14 -12.13 10.72
C GLY A 100 -13.70 -10.70 10.74
N ASN A 101 -12.91 -9.70 11.14
CA ASN A 101 -13.27 -8.30 10.95
C ASN A 101 -13.16 -7.90 9.48
N THR A 102 -13.99 -6.94 9.05
CA THR A 102 -13.77 -6.26 7.76
C THR A 102 -12.38 -5.65 7.77
N SER A 103 -11.49 -6.07 6.85
CA SER A 103 -10.14 -5.52 6.81
C SER A 103 -10.20 -4.01 6.57
N PRO A 104 -9.47 -3.23 7.39
CA PRO A 104 -9.50 -1.79 7.32
C PRO A 104 -8.53 -1.28 6.25
N ASP A 105 -8.89 -0.16 5.64
CA ASP A 105 -8.24 0.38 4.44
C ASP A 105 -6.72 0.60 4.60
N ARG A 106 -6.24 0.94 5.81
CA ARG A 106 -4.81 1.25 6.04
C ARG A 106 -3.96 -0.02 6.13
N ILE A 107 -4.47 -1.07 6.78
CA ILE A 107 -3.76 -2.36 6.87
C ILE A 107 -3.68 -2.99 5.48
N ASP A 108 -4.75 -2.94 4.69
CA ASP A 108 -4.72 -3.50 3.33
C ASP A 108 -3.64 -2.80 2.47
N ALA A 109 -3.55 -1.47 2.53
CA ALA A 109 -2.50 -0.71 1.84
C ALA A 109 -1.09 -1.09 2.32
N LEU A 110 -0.91 -1.22 3.65
CA LEU A 110 0.36 -1.64 4.26
C LEU A 110 0.78 -3.04 3.81
N VAL A 111 -0.15 -4.01 3.84
CA VAL A 111 0.09 -5.40 3.47
C VAL A 111 0.53 -5.49 2.02
N TRP A 112 -0.12 -4.76 1.11
CA TRP A 112 0.30 -4.72 -0.29
C TRP A 112 1.71 -4.16 -0.48
N GLY A 113 2.02 -3.05 0.19
CA GLY A 113 3.34 -2.43 0.13
C GLY A 113 4.45 -3.38 0.59
N ILE A 114 4.27 -4.00 1.77
CA ILE A 114 5.26 -4.95 2.31
C ILE A 114 5.37 -6.19 1.43
N THR A 115 4.25 -6.77 1.01
CA THR A 115 4.25 -7.95 0.13
C THR A 115 5.07 -7.69 -1.13
N HIS A 116 4.90 -6.52 -1.75
CA HIS A 116 5.66 -6.15 -2.93
C HIS A 116 7.17 -6.05 -2.65
N LEU A 117 7.56 -5.45 -1.52
CA LEU A 117 8.97 -5.32 -1.12
C LEU A 117 9.60 -6.68 -0.79
N SER A 118 8.90 -7.54 -0.05
CA SER A 118 9.38 -8.88 0.31
C SER A 118 9.59 -9.77 -0.92
N LEU A 119 8.73 -9.64 -1.95
CA LEU A 119 8.92 -10.34 -3.23
C LEU A 119 10.17 -9.83 -3.97
N ARG A 120 10.39 -8.51 -4.04
CA ARG A 120 11.61 -7.92 -4.67
C ARG A 120 12.88 -8.34 -3.95
N SER A 121 12.86 -8.44 -2.61
CA SER A 121 14.01 -8.88 -1.83
C SER A 121 14.41 -10.32 -2.16
N ARG A 122 13.43 -11.23 -2.31
CA ARG A 122 13.71 -12.63 -2.66
C ARG A 122 14.29 -12.78 -4.06
N SER A 123 13.86 -11.95 -5.01
CA SER A 123 14.43 -11.95 -6.37
C SER A 123 15.86 -11.40 -6.44
N ARG A 124 16.30 -10.58 -5.48
CA ARG A 124 17.69 -10.07 -5.43
C ARG A 124 18.68 -11.03 -4.78
N VAL A 125 18.22 -11.98 -3.96
CA VAL A 125 19.07 -12.98 -3.28
C VAL A 125 19.30 -14.23 -4.16
N ALA A 126 18.48 -14.43 -5.20
CA ALA A 126 18.68 -15.48 -6.19
C ALA A 126 19.65 -15.02 -7.29
N VAL A 127 20.94 -14.83 -6.94
CA VAL A 127 22.07 -14.68 -7.87
C VAL A 127 23.25 -15.47 -7.34
#